data_AF-A0A7G9W839-F1
#
_entry.id   AF-A0A7G9W839-F1
#
_cell.length_a   1.000
_cell.length_b   1.000
_cell.length_c   1.000
_cell.angle_alpha   90.00
_cell.angle_beta   90.00
_cell.angle_gamma   90.00
#
_symmetry.space_group_name_H-M   'P 1'
#
loop_
_entity.id
_entity.type
_entity.pdbx_description
1 polymer ?
#
loop_
_entity_poly.entity_id
_entity_poly.type
_entity_poly.pdbx_seq_one_letter_code
_entity_poly.pdbx_strand_id
1 'polypeptide(L)'
;MSNILISIYKNPVGRTFLGLIFAFLFGISALFLSIFYSSHLGDMSTPYDIKETYKFDSWVINYDFLTLDFPQGGYVVPGYQNDRISSVLIIAEGRMKLDTSDSFKLNSDLTFPMEDTISEVIIPIHHEDFDRLKKDTIFIQEEINYPIDYLKERFDSASDLFFRGNILGVEKIIPPKPRTVLLKINSAQFGYINYKEDSIVTLTSETVGYSFSHPIGHRIYPPKNSSLAMVIYNLLLSLAFLGLIAFLTTDIDNKSPIKTGHLDSLSTTLHMVGFLGYVYLIKWLSITYYLESVILIILYLLPVCYLIYCMITAKVSMDYLGIKKEKVIKSIMVSIVIFYLWFITATFEIFPTSTYDSTSLVKVLIIVFLGQIILRGFIQTTLELVVGKWLGLFLSSFLIMVLPLINYLGSFNSTNWLLTMMGYFAITLITSYSFQRTRNILTPTLLTILFSLVIPHMF
;
A
#
# COMPACT_ATOMS: atom_id res chain seq x y z
N MET A 1 -2.67 -31.59 -28.47
CA MET A 1 -2.90 -30.36 -27.66
C MET A 1 -2.11 -29.15 -28.16
N SER A 2 -0.81 -29.28 -28.48
CA SER A 2 0.05 -28.18 -28.99
C SER A 2 -0.49 -27.45 -30.24
N ASN A 3 -0.94 -28.16 -31.28
CA ASN A 3 -1.38 -27.53 -32.54
C ASN A 3 -2.68 -26.72 -32.42
N ILE A 4 -3.57 -27.08 -31.48
CA ILE A 4 -4.83 -26.35 -31.24
C ILE A 4 -4.55 -25.02 -30.55
N LEU A 5 -3.69 -25.02 -29.53
CA LEU A 5 -3.26 -23.80 -28.84
C LEU A 5 -2.55 -22.83 -29.79
N ILE A 6 -1.69 -23.32 -30.68
CA ILE A 6 -1.03 -22.50 -31.70
C ILE A 6 -2.04 -21.91 -32.68
N SER A 7 -3.06 -22.68 -33.09
CA SER A 7 -4.12 -22.22 -34.00
C SER A 7 -5.00 -21.15 -33.34
N ILE A 8 -5.44 -21.37 -32.09
CA ILE A 8 -6.20 -20.39 -31.30
C ILE A 8 -5.37 -19.12 -31.07
N TYR A 9 -4.08 -19.25 -30.78
CA TYR A 9 -3.19 -18.11 -30.58
C TYR A 9 -2.88 -17.34 -31.87
N LYS A 10 -3.04 -17.93 -33.06
CA LYS A 10 -2.93 -17.19 -34.33
C LYS A 10 -4.21 -16.44 -34.68
N ASN A 11 -5.36 -16.89 -34.18
CA ASN A 11 -6.66 -16.26 -34.40
C ASN A 11 -6.90 -15.09 -33.42
N PRO A 12 -7.20 -13.86 -33.89
CA PRO A 12 -7.51 -12.72 -33.01
C PRO A 12 -8.71 -12.98 -32.10
N VAL A 13 -9.74 -13.67 -32.59
CA VAL A 13 -10.91 -14.08 -31.77
C VAL A 13 -10.48 -15.07 -30.68
N GLY A 14 -9.63 -16.02 -31.02
CA GLY A 14 -9.07 -17.00 -30.07
C GLY A 14 -8.24 -16.34 -28.96
N ARG A 15 -7.42 -15.34 -29.29
CA ARG A 15 -6.69 -14.52 -28.31
C ARG A 15 -7.64 -13.75 -27.39
N THR A 16 -8.69 -13.18 -27.95
CA THR A 16 -9.70 -12.42 -27.20
C THR A 16 -10.38 -13.32 -26.17
N PHE A 17 -10.82 -14.50 -26.61
CA PHE A 17 -11.51 -15.48 -25.76
C PHE A 17 -10.60 -16.02 -24.66
N LEU A 18 -9.33 -16.31 -24.97
CA LEU A 18 -8.35 -16.71 -23.96
C LEU A 18 -8.10 -15.60 -22.93
N GLY A 19 -7.92 -14.34 -23.37
CA GLY A 19 -7.75 -13.20 -22.47
C GLY A 19 -8.93 -13.03 -21.51
N LEU A 20 -10.15 -13.17 -22.02
CA LEU A 20 -11.36 -13.12 -21.20
C LEU A 20 -11.47 -14.30 -20.22
N ILE A 21 -11.17 -15.53 -20.65
CA ILE A 21 -11.14 -16.70 -19.76
C ILE A 21 -10.12 -16.49 -18.63
N PHE A 22 -8.93 -16.00 -18.94
CA PHE A 22 -7.91 -15.72 -17.93
C PHE A 22 -8.37 -14.62 -16.97
N ALA A 23 -8.92 -13.52 -17.49
CA ALA A 23 -9.47 -12.45 -16.66
C ALA A 23 -10.56 -12.97 -15.70
N PHE A 24 -11.48 -13.78 -16.22
CA PHE A 24 -12.58 -14.34 -15.45
C PHE A 24 -12.12 -15.37 -14.41
N LEU A 25 -11.25 -16.31 -14.80
CA LEU A 25 -10.75 -17.37 -13.91
C LEU A 25 -9.95 -16.79 -12.74
N PHE A 26 -9.03 -15.85 -13.02
CA PHE A 26 -8.25 -15.22 -11.97
C PHE A 26 -9.06 -14.21 -11.16
N GLY A 27 -9.98 -13.48 -11.79
CA GLY A 27 -10.90 -12.57 -11.11
C GLY A 27 -11.82 -13.30 -10.12
N ILE A 28 -12.40 -14.43 -10.52
CA ILE A 28 -13.21 -15.27 -9.64
C ILE A 28 -12.37 -15.89 -8.52
N SER A 29 -11.16 -16.35 -8.83
CA SER A 29 -10.26 -16.89 -7.80
C SER A 29 -9.90 -15.83 -6.76
N ALA A 30 -9.64 -14.59 -7.20
CA ALA A 30 -9.43 -13.45 -6.32
C ALA A 30 -10.70 -13.17 -5.49
N LEU A 31 -11.87 -13.12 -6.11
CA LEU A 31 -13.15 -12.93 -5.41
C LEU A 31 -13.36 -13.99 -4.33
N PHE A 32 -13.17 -15.27 -4.64
CA PHE A 32 -13.27 -16.35 -3.65
C PHE A 32 -12.28 -16.17 -2.51
N LEU A 33 -11.03 -15.80 -2.81
CA LEU A 33 -10.04 -15.51 -1.77
C LEU A 33 -10.48 -14.34 -0.89
N SER A 34 -11.06 -13.28 -1.47
CA SER A 34 -11.56 -12.14 -0.69
C SER A 34 -12.75 -12.48 0.20
N ILE A 35 -13.63 -13.38 -0.23
CA ILE A 35 -14.78 -13.82 0.56
C ILE A 35 -14.34 -14.76 1.70
N PHE A 36 -13.53 -15.78 1.38
CA PHE A 36 -13.15 -16.80 2.36
C PHE A 36 -12.00 -16.37 3.29
N TYR A 37 -11.18 -15.40 2.87
CA TYR A 37 -10.03 -14.90 3.62
C TYR A 37 -10.10 -13.39 3.84
N SER A 38 -11.29 -12.79 3.92
CA SER A 38 -11.48 -11.34 4.18
C SER A 38 -10.65 -10.84 5.36
N SER A 39 -10.67 -11.57 6.49
CA SER A 39 -9.90 -11.24 7.69
C SER A 39 -8.37 -11.26 7.51
N HIS A 40 -7.86 -11.78 6.39
CA HIS A 40 -6.43 -11.86 6.07
C HIS A 40 -5.99 -10.78 5.08
N LEU A 41 -6.94 -10.19 4.34
CA LEU A 41 -6.67 -9.13 3.36
C LEU A 41 -6.76 -7.74 3.99
N GLY A 42 -7.46 -7.62 5.12
CA GLY A 42 -7.60 -6.39 5.88
C GLY A 42 -8.50 -5.38 5.19
N ASP A 43 -8.78 -4.31 5.92
CA ASP A 43 -9.66 -3.22 5.52
C ASP A 43 -8.82 -2.00 5.18
N MET A 44 -9.39 -0.96 4.58
CA MET A 44 -8.64 0.29 4.42
C MET A 44 -8.47 0.99 5.76
N SER A 45 -7.36 1.72 5.90
CA SER A 45 -7.20 2.64 7.00
C SER A 45 -8.22 3.77 6.84
N THR A 46 -9.28 3.75 7.63
CA THR A 46 -10.30 4.80 7.64
C THR A 46 -10.07 5.72 8.83
N PRO A 47 -10.20 7.04 8.69
CA PRO A 47 -10.10 7.94 9.83
C PRO A 47 -11.14 7.59 10.89
N TYR A 48 -10.76 7.69 12.15
CA TYR A 48 -11.71 7.47 13.25
C TYR A 48 -12.70 8.63 13.33
N ASP A 49 -13.98 8.28 13.47
CA ASP A 49 -15.03 9.20 13.87
C ASP A 49 -15.16 9.19 15.40
N ILE A 50 -15.32 10.36 16.00
CA ILE A 50 -15.39 10.55 17.45
C ILE A 50 -16.68 11.28 17.74
N LYS A 51 -17.64 10.54 18.29
CA LYS A 51 -19.00 11.03 18.50
C LYS A 51 -19.30 11.33 19.96
N GLU A 52 -18.57 10.72 20.87
CA GLU A 52 -18.91 10.69 22.29
C GLU A 52 -17.68 10.48 23.17
N THR A 53 -17.83 10.85 24.43
CA THR A 53 -16.85 10.65 25.48
C THR A 53 -17.60 10.20 26.73
N TYR A 54 -17.00 9.29 27.48
CA TYR A 54 -17.56 8.79 28.73
C TYR A 54 -16.60 9.03 29.87
N LYS A 55 -17.15 9.32 31.04
CA LYS A 55 -16.43 9.34 32.31
C LYS A 55 -16.63 8.04 33.06
N PHE A 56 -15.61 7.60 33.78
CA PHE A 56 -15.64 6.42 34.65
C PHE A 56 -14.92 6.70 35.97
N ASP A 57 -15.29 5.98 37.04
CA ASP A 57 -14.76 6.19 38.39
C ASP A 57 -13.52 5.37 38.73
N SER A 58 -13.60 4.03 38.63
CA SER A 58 -12.42 3.18 38.76
C SER A 58 -12.53 2.04 37.77
N TRP A 59 -11.39 1.66 37.20
CA TRP A 59 -11.38 0.60 36.20
C TRP A 59 -10.06 -0.16 36.26
N VAL A 60 -10.18 -1.48 36.37
CA VAL A 60 -9.05 -2.41 36.31
C VAL A 60 -9.23 -3.30 35.09
N ILE A 61 -8.26 -3.24 34.19
CA ILE A 61 -8.21 -4.05 32.98
C ILE A 61 -7.13 -5.09 33.17
N ASN A 62 -7.53 -6.37 33.16
CA ASN A 62 -6.63 -7.50 33.34
C ASN A 62 -6.48 -8.26 32.03
N TYR A 63 -5.24 -8.38 31.57
CA TYR A 63 -4.78 -9.30 30.53
C TYR A 63 -3.93 -10.42 31.18
N ASP A 64 -3.40 -11.33 30.38
CA ASP A 64 -2.68 -12.50 30.91
C ASP A 64 -1.37 -12.09 31.59
N PHE A 65 -0.68 -11.06 31.08
CA PHE A 65 0.59 -10.59 31.61
C PHE A 65 0.59 -9.10 31.95
N LEU A 66 -0.46 -8.35 31.61
CA LEU A 66 -0.57 -6.92 31.87
C LEU A 66 -1.81 -6.61 32.70
N THR A 67 -1.64 -5.85 33.77
CA THR A 67 -2.73 -5.23 34.53
C THR A 67 -2.63 -3.71 34.41
N LEU A 68 -3.74 -3.08 34.05
CA LEU A 68 -3.89 -1.62 34.06
C LEU A 68 -4.90 -1.24 35.15
N ASP A 69 -4.49 -0.37 36.07
CA ASP A 69 -5.29 0.09 37.20
C ASP A 69 -5.47 1.61 37.13
N PHE A 70 -6.72 2.06 37.02
CA PHE A 70 -7.12 3.47 36.99
C PHE A 70 -7.98 3.78 38.23
N PRO A 71 -7.37 4.02 39.40
CA PRO A 71 -8.10 4.07 40.68
C PRO A 71 -8.90 5.35 40.87
N GLN A 72 -8.49 6.45 40.24
CA GLN A 72 -9.18 7.76 40.32
C GLN A 72 -10.15 8.00 39.15
N GLY A 73 -10.16 7.09 38.17
CA GLY A 73 -11.01 7.21 37.01
C GLY A 73 -10.47 8.18 35.97
N GLY A 74 -11.30 8.51 35.00
CA GLY A 74 -10.95 9.42 33.92
C GLY A 74 -11.93 9.33 32.78
N TYR A 75 -11.43 9.46 31.55
CA TYR A 75 -12.25 9.48 30.34
C TYR A 75 -11.97 8.29 29.44
N VAL A 76 -13.03 7.76 28.83
CA VAL A 76 -13.01 6.78 27.75
C VAL A 76 -13.59 7.45 26.52
N VAL A 77 -12.82 7.48 25.44
CA VAL A 77 -13.22 8.00 24.15
C VAL A 77 -13.23 6.82 23.17
N PRO A 78 -14.41 6.36 22.71
CA PRO A 78 -14.48 5.35 21.67
C PRO A 78 -14.19 5.97 20.30
N GLY A 79 -13.33 5.31 19.54
CA GLY A 79 -13.07 5.60 18.13
C GLY A 79 -13.93 4.70 17.24
N TYR A 80 -14.70 5.31 16.36
CA TYR A 80 -15.60 4.62 15.45
C TYR A 80 -15.03 4.50 14.04
N GLN A 81 -15.16 3.33 13.44
CA GLN A 81 -15.00 3.11 12.00
C GLN A 81 -16.24 2.38 11.49
N ASN A 82 -16.85 2.89 10.42
CA ASN A 82 -18.10 2.35 9.86
C ASN A 82 -19.20 2.15 10.93
N ASP A 83 -19.38 3.15 11.79
CA ASP A 83 -20.35 3.16 12.92
C ASP A 83 -20.16 2.05 13.95
N ARG A 84 -18.98 1.43 14.02
CA ARG A 84 -18.61 0.43 15.03
C ARG A 84 -17.38 0.88 15.80
N ILE A 85 -17.35 0.58 17.10
CA ILE A 85 -16.15 0.80 17.92
C ILE A 85 -15.04 -0.11 17.38
N SER A 86 -13.93 0.50 16.98
CA SER A 86 -12.73 -0.20 16.49
C SER A 86 -11.48 0.12 17.32
N SER A 87 -11.53 1.16 18.15
CA SER A 87 -10.49 1.48 19.12
C SER A 87 -11.07 2.26 20.29
N VAL A 88 -10.38 2.26 21.41
CA VAL A 88 -10.75 3.00 22.61
C VAL A 88 -9.52 3.72 23.16
N LEU A 89 -9.66 5.02 23.39
CA LEU A 89 -8.67 5.84 24.08
C LEU A 89 -9.12 6.06 25.52
N ILE A 90 -8.26 5.72 26.47
CA ILE A 90 -8.42 5.98 27.90
C ILE A 90 -7.48 7.12 28.27
N ILE A 91 -8.00 8.20 28.82
CA ILE A 91 -7.23 9.35 29.34
C ILE A 91 -7.45 9.38 30.85
N ALA A 92 -6.50 8.87 31.60
CA ALA A 92 -6.58 8.71 33.05
C ALA A 92 -5.19 8.48 33.66
N GLU A 93 -4.95 9.04 34.84
CA GLU A 93 -3.80 8.66 35.64
C GLU A 93 -4.00 7.25 36.19
N GLY A 94 -3.06 6.36 35.89
CA GLY A 94 -3.13 4.96 36.28
C GLY A 94 -1.77 4.34 36.52
N ARG A 95 -1.80 3.03 36.78
CA ARG A 95 -0.61 2.21 36.95
C ARG A 95 -0.68 1.01 36.02
N MET A 96 0.42 0.76 35.34
CA MET A 96 0.70 -0.45 34.60
C MET A 96 1.48 -1.40 35.51
N LYS A 97 1.07 -2.67 35.54
CA LYS A 97 1.82 -3.77 36.14
C LYS A 97 2.00 -4.87 35.12
N LEU A 98 3.24 -5.10 34.70
CA LEU A 98 3.62 -6.15 33.77
C LEU A 98 4.26 -7.31 34.53
N ASP A 99 3.69 -8.49 34.35
CA ASP A 99 4.27 -9.75 34.81
C ASP A 99 4.78 -10.58 33.61
N THR A 100 5.45 -11.70 33.89
CA THR A 100 5.97 -12.60 32.87
C THR A 100 5.98 -14.04 33.35
N SER A 101 6.23 -14.97 32.43
CA SER A 101 6.40 -16.39 32.75
C SER A 101 7.59 -16.63 33.69
N ASP A 102 7.47 -17.57 34.62
CA ASP A 102 8.56 -17.93 35.56
C ASP A 102 9.85 -18.34 34.83
N SER A 103 9.72 -19.02 33.67
CA SER A 103 10.84 -19.38 32.81
C SER A 103 11.61 -18.18 32.25
N PHE A 104 10.93 -17.07 32.01
CA PHE A 104 11.59 -15.84 31.54
C PHE A 104 12.23 -15.08 32.70
N LYS A 105 11.56 -15.03 33.87
CA LYS A 105 12.11 -14.42 35.10
C LYS A 105 13.48 -15.00 35.48
N LEU A 106 13.63 -16.32 35.36
CA LEU A 106 14.88 -17.03 35.70
C LEU A 106 16.05 -16.71 34.76
N ASN A 107 15.77 -16.24 33.55
CA ASN A 107 16.77 -16.03 32.49
C ASN A 107 16.94 -14.55 32.11
N SER A 108 16.29 -13.64 32.82
CA SER A 108 16.30 -12.20 32.55
C SER A 108 16.95 -11.46 33.72
N ASP A 109 17.76 -10.45 33.41
CA ASP A 109 18.37 -9.56 34.42
C ASP A 109 17.36 -8.51 34.97
N LEU A 110 16.10 -8.57 34.53
CA LEU A 110 15.06 -7.62 34.88
C LEU A 110 14.27 -8.07 36.11
N THR A 111 13.86 -7.09 36.91
CA THR A 111 13.00 -7.33 38.06
C THR A 111 11.53 -7.31 37.64
N PHE A 112 10.81 -8.40 37.90
CA PHE A 112 9.37 -8.52 37.66
C PHE A 112 8.62 -8.73 39.00
N PRO A 113 7.39 -8.21 39.17
CA PRO A 113 6.63 -7.45 38.17
C PRO A 113 7.22 -6.05 37.96
N MET A 114 7.14 -5.57 36.72
CA MET A 114 7.54 -4.23 36.33
C MET A 114 6.33 -3.31 36.50
N GLU A 115 6.49 -2.23 37.25
CA GLU A 115 5.42 -1.27 37.53
C GLU A 115 5.79 0.13 37.06
N ASP A 116 4.84 0.84 36.44
CA ASP A 116 5.01 2.23 36.05
C ASP A 116 3.69 3.00 36.07
N THR A 117 3.77 4.32 36.17
CA THR A 117 2.62 5.22 36.02
C THR A 117 2.33 5.50 34.56
N ILE A 118 1.04 5.58 34.23
CA ILE A 118 0.53 5.77 32.87
C ILE A 118 -0.49 6.92 32.85
N SER A 119 -0.60 7.59 31.73
CA SER A 119 -1.53 8.72 31.54
C SER A 119 -2.55 8.50 30.42
N GLU A 120 -2.20 7.70 29.42
CA GLU A 120 -3.03 7.42 28.25
C GLU A 120 -2.85 5.96 27.83
N VAL A 121 -3.94 5.32 27.43
CA VAL A 121 -3.92 3.97 26.85
C VAL A 121 -4.84 3.93 25.64
N ILE A 122 -4.32 3.46 24.51
CA ILE A 122 -5.11 3.20 23.31
C ILE A 122 -5.21 1.70 23.12
N ILE A 123 -6.44 1.20 23.01
CA ILE A 123 -6.76 -0.22 22.86
C ILE A 123 -7.52 -0.39 21.57
N PRO A 124 -6.87 -0.80 20.47
CA PRO A 124 -7.57 -1.31 19.31
C PRO A 124 -8.39 -2.53 19.70
N ILE A 125 -9.72 -2.44 19.56
CA ILE A 125 -10.63 -3.43 20.10
C ILE A 125 -11.79 -3.65 19.15
N HIS A 126 -12.23 -4.90 19.04
CA HIS A 126 -13.46 -5.21 18.33
C HIS A 126 -14.66 -4.80 19.18
N HIS A 127 -15.72 -4.25 18.56
CA HIS A 127 -16.91 -3.77 19.27
C HIS A 127 -17.46 -4.75 20.33
N GLU A 128 -17.53 -6.04 20.02
CA GLU A 128 -17.99 -7.10 20.94
C GLU A 128 -17.12 -7.28 22.19
N ASP A 129 -15.83 -6.95 22.12
CA ASP A 129 -14.92 -7.06 23.26
C ASP A 129 -14.92 -5.82 24.13
N PHE A 130 -15.40 -4.68 23.63
CA PHE A 130 -15.52 -3.46 24.43
C PHE A 130 -16.47 -3.66 25.62
N ASP A 131 -17.64 -4.26 25.38
CA ASP A 131 -18.59 -4.57 26.46
C ASP A 131 -18.00 -5.57 27.46
N ARG A 132 -17.18 -6.53 26.99
CA ARG A 132 -16.46 -7.47 27.87
C ARG A 132 -15.38 -6.80 28.70
N LEU A 133 -14.69 -5.82 28.14
CA LEU A 133 -13.64 -5.04 28.80
C LEU A 133 -14.25 -4.12 29.88
N LYS A 134 -15.41 -3.52 29.58
CA LYS A 134 -16.17 -2.66 30.48
C LYS A 134 -16.61 -3.39 31.75
N LYS A 135 -17.03 -4.65 31.66
CA LYS A 135 -17.55 -5.45 32.79
C LYS A 135 -18.59 -4.66 33.61
N ASP A 136 -18.34 -4.45 34.90
CA ASP A 136 -19.22 -3.75 35.84
C ASP A 136 -18.95 -2.24 35.90
N THR A 137 -17.97 -1.72 35.14
CA THR A 137 -17.63 -0.30 35.15
C THR A 137 -18.75 0.51 34.51
N ILE A 138 -19.23 1.52 35.24
CA ILE A 138 -20.27 2.44 34.77
C ILE A 138 -19.62 3.55 33.95
N PHE A 139 -20.13 3.75 32.73
CA PHE A 139 -19.71 4.83 31.84
C PHE A 139 -20.83 5.87 31.77
N ILE A 140 -20.51 7.09 32.17
CA ILE A 140 -21.43 8.23 32.15
C ILE A 140 -21.05 9.10 30.96
N GLN A 141 -21.95 9.29 30.01
CA GLN A 141 -21.67 10.12 28.83
C GLN A 141 -21.46 11.57 29.26
N GLU A 142 -20.38 12.18 28.78
CA GLU A 142 -20.08 13.61 28.94
C GLU A 142 -19.84 14.25 27.57
N GLU A 143 -19.96 15.58 27.51
CA GLU A 143 -19.57 16.33 26.33
C GLU A 143 -18.06 16.19 26.07
N ILE A 144 -17.66 16.26 24.81
CA ILE A 144 -16.27 16.11 24.39
C ILE A 144 -15.47 17.33 24.89
N ASN A 145 -14.75 17.14 26.00
CA ASN A 145 -13.96 18.19 26.65
C ASN A 145 -12.53 18.35 26.06
N TYR A 146 -12.15 17.50 25.10
CA TYR A 146 -10.83 17.49 24.48
C TYR A 146 -10.91 17.98 23.02
N PRO A 147 -9.87 18.67 22.50
CA PRO A 147 -9.83 19.02 21.08
C PRO A 147 -9.91 17.78 20.19
N ILE A 148 -10.82 17.77 19.22
CA ILE A 148 -11.03 16.63 18.31
C ILE A 148 -9.74 16.25 17.58
N ASP A 149 -8.94 17.23 17.16
CA ASP A 149 -7.68 16.99 16.45
C ASP A 149 -6.66 16.24 17.33
N TYR A 150 -6.59 16.58 18.62
CA TYR A 150 -5.75 15.86 19.58
C TYR A 150 -6.21 14.40 19.73
N LEU A 151 -7.53 14.16 19.85
CA LEU A 151 -8.05 12.79 19.96
C LEU A 151 -7.79 11.96 18.69
N LYS A 152 -7.95 12.56 17.51
CA LYS A 152 -7.64 11.92 16.22
C LYS A 152 -6.16 11.56 16.11
N GLU A 153 -5.27 12.48 16.47
CA GLU A 153 -3.82 12.23 16.49
C GLU A 153 -3.47 11.05 17.41
N ARG A 154 -4.13 10.95 18.59
CA ARG A 154 -3.95 9.80 19.49
C ARG A 154 -4.34 8.48 18.82
N PHE A 155 -5.51 8.41 18.19
CA PHE A 155 -5.91 7.19 17.48
C PHE A 155 -5.00 6.85 16.31
N ASP A 156 -4.59 7.84 15.52
CA ASP A 156 -3.67 7.65 14.39
C ASP A 156 -2.31 7.13 14.88
N SER A 157 -1.86 7.54 16.06
CA SER A 157 -0.62 7.03 16.65
C SER A 157 -0.66 5.52 16.94
N ALA A 158 -1.84 4.92 17.14
CA ALA A 158 -1.99 3.48 17.35
C ALA A 158 -1.95 2.66 16.04
N SER A 159 -1.91 3.33 14.88
CA SER A 159 -1.87 2.65 13.58
C SER A 159 -0.64 1.75 13.40
N ASP A 160 0.44 2.01 14.15
CA ASP A 160 1.67 1.20 14.14
C ASP A 160 1.54 -0.15 14.87
N LEU A 161 0.50 -0.34 15.68
CA LEU A 161 0.20 -1.63 16.31
C LEU A 161 -0.31 -2.65 15.30
N PHE A 162 -0.90 -2.20 14.20
CA PHE A 162 -1.56 -3.08 13.26
C PHE A 162 -0.61 -3.66 12.22
N PHE A 163 -0.94 -4.87 11.79
CA PHE A 163 -0.38 -5.47 10.61
C PHE A 163 -0.89 -4.74 9.35
N ARG A 164 0.04 -4.06 8.69
CA ARG A 164 -0.20 -3.32 7.43
C ARG A 164 0.19 -4.16 6.22
N GLY A 165 -0.69 -4.26 5.24
CA GLY A 165 -0.43 -4.85 3.94
C GLY A 165 -0.59 -3.84 2.81
N ASN A 166 -0.30 -4.28 1.60
CA ASN A 166 -0.57 -3.50 0.41
C ASN A 166 -1.24 -4.39 -0.64
N ILE A 167 -2.39 -3.94 -1.15
CA ILE A 167 -3.12 -4.61 -2.21
C ILE A 167 -3.24 -3.62 -3.37
N LEU A 168 -2.57 -3.93 -4.48
CA LEU A 168 -2.51 -3.09 -5.68
C LEU A 168 -2.23 -1.61 -5.37
N GLY A 169 -1.24 -1.34 -4.52
CA GLY A 169 -0.81 -0.01 -4.09
C GLY A 169 -1.59 0.61 -2.94
N VAL A 170 -2.77 0.07 -2.60
CA VAL A 170 -3.58 0.58 -1.49
C VAL A 170 -3.16 -0.08 -0.19
N GLU A 171 -2.87 0.74 0.81
CA GLU A 171 -2.55 0.26 2.16
C GLU A 171 -3.79 -0.35 2.80
N LYS A 172 -3.61 -1.54 3.38
CA LYS A 172 -4.64 -2.28 4.09
C LYS A 172 -4.17 -2.54 5.51
N ILE A 173 -5.08 -2.43 6.46
CA ILE A 173 -4.83 -2.71 7.86
C ILE A 173 -5.67 -3.94 8.23
N ILE A 174 -5.05 -4.95 8.83
CA ILE A 174 -5.81 -6.07 9.37
C ILE A 174 -6.33 -5.67 10.76
N PRO A 175 -7.66 -5.53 10.96
CA PRO A 175 -8.18 -5.18 12.28
C PRO A 175 -7.94 -6.30 13.31
N PRO A 176 -7.92 -5.97 14.61
CA PRO A 176 -7.79 -6.97 15.66
C PRO A 176 -9.00 -7.91 15.63
N LYS A 177 -8.75 -9.20 15.83
CA LYS A 177 -9.84 -10.19 16.01
C LYS A 177 -10.30 -10.19 17.46
N PRO A 178 -11.49 -10.74 17.76
CA PRO A 178 -11.89 -10.91 19.14
C PRO A 178 -10.80 -11.59 19.98
N ARG A 179 -10.55 -11.09 21.19
CA ARG A 179 -9.47 -11.52 22.13
C ARG A 179 -8.04 -11.17 21.73
N THR A 180 -7.84 -10.38 20.68
CA THR A 180 -6.52 -9.85 20.34
C THR A 180 -6.15 -8.75 21.34
N VAL A 181 -4.95 -8.84 21.93
CA VAL A 181 -4.46 -7.85 22.89
C VAL A 181 -3.36 -7.03 22.23
N LEU A 182 -3.72 -5.81 21.83
CA LEU A 182 -2.82 -4.78 21.31
C LEU A 182 -3.07 -3.51 22.11
N LEU A 183 -2.03 -2.89 22.64
CA LEU A 183 -2.14 -1.64 23.37
C LEU A 183 -1.00 -0.70 23.02
N LYS A 184 -1.32 0.60 22.97
CA LYS A 184 -0.32 1.67 23.00
C LYS A 184 -0.49 2.43 24.30
N ILE A 185 0.55 2.45 25.13
CA ILE A 185 0.52 2.97 26.49
C ILE A 185 1.48 4.14 26.59
N ASN A 186 1.02 5.26 27.11
CA ASN A 186 1.88 6.40 27.43
C ASN A 186 2.33 6.27 28.89
N SER A 187 3.59 5.91 29.09
CA SER A 187 4.20 5.67 30.40
C SER A 187 5.18 6.79 30.77
N ALA A 188 5.26 7.10 32.06
CA ALA A 188 6.11 8.19 32.54
C ALA A 188 7.61 7.89 32.39
N GLN A 189 8.02 6.63 32.58
CA GLN A 189 9.44 6.25 32.51
C GLN A 189 9.90 5.85 31.10
N PHE A 190 9.03 5.20 30.32
CA PHE A 190 9.41 4.57 29.05
C PHE A 190 8.82 5.26 27.81
N GLY A 191 8.03 6.34 28.01
CA GLY A 191 7.34 7.03 26.93
C GLY A 191 6.25 6.15 26.32
N TYR A 192 6.11 6.19 24.99
CA TYR A 192 5.13 5.34 24.31
C TYR A 192 5.61 3.90 24.20
N ILE A 193 4.84 3.00 24.79
CA ILE A 193 5.04 1.57 24.77
C ILE A 193 4.00 0.94 23.84
N ASN A 194 4.47 0.19 22.84
CA ASN A 194 3.64 -0.73 22.08
C ASN A 194 3.67 -2.10 22.76
N TYR A 195 2.50 -2.57 23.17
CA TYR A 195 2.32 -3.84 23.85
C TYR A 195 1.45 -4.78 23.03
N LYS A 196 1.84 -6.05 22.96
CA LYS A 196 1.11 -7.08 22.24
C LYS A 196 1.21 -8.42 22.96
N GLU A 197 0.07 -9.06 23.23
CA GLU A 197 0.02 -10.46 23.68
C GLU A 197 -0.43 -11.36 22.52
N ASP A 198 0.40 -12.36 22.21
CA ASP A 198 0.20 -13.28 21.09
C ASP A 198 0.96 -14.59 21.40
N SER A 199 1.38 -15.39 20.42
CA SER A 199 2.32 -16.49 20.67
C SER A 199 3.60 -16.04 21.40
N ILE A 200 3.97 -14.77 21.22
CA ILE A 200 5.04 -14.09 21.93
C ILE A 200 4.43 -12.80 22.49
N VAL A 201 4.64 -12.54 23.76
CA VAL A 201 4.32 -11.26 24.39
C VAL A 201 5.47 -10.31 24.09
N THR A 202 5.17 -9.15 23.51
CA THR A 202 6.17 -8.13 23.15
C THR A 202 5.82 -6.79 23.76
N LEU A 203 6.82 -6.14 24.34
CA LEU A 203 6.77 -4.77 24.83
C LEU A 203 7.91 -4.00 24.17
N THR A 204 7.58 -2.98 23.40
CA THR A 204 8.58 -2.17 22.69
C THR A 204 8.31 -0.67 22.88
N SER A 205 9.30 0.05 23.38
CA SER A 205 9.37 1.51 23.42
C SER A 205 10.67 1.99 22.74
N GLU A 206 10.93 3.29 22.75
CA GLU A 206 12.20 3.84 22.24
C GLU A 206 13.42 3.40 23.04
N THR A 207 13.25 3.14 24.34
CA THR A 207 14.34 2.84 25.28
C THR A 207 14.41 1.37 25.69
N VAL A 208 13.33 0.61 25.49
CA VAL A 208 13.17 -0.73 26.03
C VAL A 208 12.50 -1.66 25.02
N GLY A 209 13.03 -2.87 24.85
CA GLY A 209 12.44 -3.92 24.02
C GLY A 209 12.51 -5.28 24.70
N TYR A 210 11.36 -5.83 25.10
CA TYR A 210 11.26 -7.15 25.72
C TYR A 210 10.32 -8.06 24.94
N SER A 211 10.66 -9.34 24.89
CA SER A 211 9.81 -10.36 24.27
C SER A 211 9.97 -11.71 24.97
N PHE A 212 8.86 -12.37 25.27
CA PHE A 212 8.85 -13.71 25.85
C PHE A 212 7.73 -14.58 25.30
N SER A 213 7.89 -15.90 25.33
CA SER A 213 6.90 -16.83 24.78
C SER A 213 5.65 -16.89 25.66
N HIS A 214 4.48 -16.82 25.04
CA HIS A 214 3.21 -17.01 25.74
C HIS A 214 2.91 -18.51 25.90
N PRO A 215 2.49 -18.99 27.08
CA PRO A 215 2.16 -20.41 27.31
C PRO A 215 1.11 -20.99 26.34
N ILE A 216 0.24 -20.15 25.80
CA ILE A 216 -0.82 -20.50 24.84
C ILE A 216 -0.23 -20.92 23.48
N GLY A 217 0.98 -20.44 23.15
CA GLY A 217 1.82 -20.93 22.05
C GLY A 217 1.31 -20.76 20.62
N HIS A 218 0.11 -20.21 20.41
CA HIS A 218 -0.47 -20.01 19.09
C HIS A 218 -0.64 -18.53 18.76
N ARG A 219 -0.45 -18.21 17.48
CA ARG A 219 -0.54 -16.84 16.98
C ARG A 219 -2.01 -16.46 16.75
N ILE A 220 -2.49 -15.45 17.46
CA ILE A 220 -3.80 -14.81 17.34
C ILE A 220 -3.76 -13.71 16.27
N TYR A 221 -2.69 -12.89 16.23
CA TYR A 221 -2.65 -11.70 15.37
C TYR A 221 -1.28 -11.39 14.72
N PRO A 222 -1.23 -10.97 13.43
CA PRO A 222 -2.24 -11.19 12.41
C PRO A 222 -2.56 -12.69 12.24
N PRO A 223 -3.70 -13.02 11.61
CA PRO A 223 -4.03 -14.39 11.27
C PRO A 223 -2.88 -15.09 10.51
N LYS A 224 -2.69 -16.37 10.80
CA LYS A 224 -1.65 -17.18 10.13
C LYS A 224 -1.82 -17.08 8.61
N ASN A 225 -0.72 -16.94 7.88
CA ASN A 225 -0.68 -16.81 6.42
C ASN A 225 -1.26 -15.51 5.84
N SER A 226 -1.54 -14.47 6.63
CA SER A 226 -2.05 -13.19 6.08
C SER A 226 -1.16 -12.60 4.98
N SER A 227 0.16 -12.59 5.18
CA SER A 227 1.11 -12.15 4.15
C SER A 227 1.01 -12.97 2.86
N LEU A 228 0.92 -14.30 2.98
CA LEU A 228 0.79 -15.20 1.83
C LEU A 228 -0.52 -14.94 1.08
N ALA A 229 -1.63 -14.78 1.81
CA ALA A 229 -2.95 -14.49 1.24
C ALA A 229 -2.91 -13.18 0.44
N MET A 230 -2.32 -12.11 0.99
CA MET A 230 -2.15 -10.83 0.29
C MET A 230 -1.26 -10.95 -0.96
N VAL A 231 -0.16 -11.72 -0.91
CA VAL A 231 0.69 -11.96 -2.10
C VAL A 231 -0.08 -12.70 -3.19
N ILE A 232 -0.76 -13.79 -2.83
CA ILE A 232 -1.57 -14.57 -3.78
C ILE A 232 -2.68 -13.69 -4.36
N TYR A 233 -3.34 -12.89 -3.53
CA TYR A 233 -4.41 -11.99 -3.98
C TYR A 233 -3.89 -10.94 -4.99
N ASN A 234 -2.76 -10.29 -4.70
CA ASN A 234 -2.12 -9.36 -5.63
C ASN A 234 -1.75 -10.04 -6.96
N LEU A 235 -1.23 -11.27 -6.91
CA LEU A 235 -0.89 -12.05 -8.11
C LEU A 235 -2.14 -12.36 -8.94
N LEU A 236 -3.20 -12.87 -8.31
CA LEU A 236 -4.46 -13.20 -8.98
C LEU A 236 -5.09 -11.96 -9.63
N LEU A 237 -5.15 -10.84 -8.90
CA LEU A 237 -5.65 -9.58 -9.45
C LEU A 237 -4.78 -9.07 -10.60
N SER A 238 -3.45 -9.10 -10.47
CA SER A 238 -2.53 -8.71 -11.54
C SER A 238 -2.80 -9.53 -12.81
N LEU A 239 -2.91 -10.85 -12.69
CA LEU A 239 -3.19 -11.73 -13.81
C LEU A 239 -4.58 -11.46 -14.42
N ALA A 240 -5.58 -11.16 -13.58
CA ALA A 240 -6.90 -10.77 -14.04
C ALA A 240 -6.87 -9.47 -14.86
N PHE A 241 -6.17 -8.43 -14.37
CA PHE A 241 -5.98 -7.17 -15.09
C PHE A 241 -5.19 -7.35 -16.37
N LEU A 242 -4.13 -8.17 -16.39
CA LEU A 242 -3.39 -8.49 -17.61
C LEU A 242 -4.30 -9.17 -18.65
N GLY A 243 -5.13 -10.15 -18.23
CA GLY A 243 -6.11 -10.79 -19.10
C GLY A 243 -7.13 -9.80 -19.67
N LEU A 244 -7.62 -8.89 -18.83
CA LEU A 244 -8.57 -7.85 -19.23
C LEU A 244 -7.95 -6.83 -20.18
N ILE A 245 -6.73 -6.36 -19.93
CA ILE A 245 -5.99 -5.50 -20.86
C ILE A 245 -5.80 -6.22 -22.19
N ALA A 246 -5.42 -7.50 -22.17
CA ALA A 246 -5.27 -8.28 -23.39
C ALA A 246 -6.57 -8.33 -24.20
N PHE A 247 -7.70 -8.57 -23.52
CA PHE A 247 -9.06 -8.56 -24.10
C PHE A 247 -9.41 -7.19 -24.71
N LEU A 248 -9.31 -6.11 -23.93
CA LEU A 248 -9.65 -4.75 -24.37
C LEU A 248 -8.76 -4.25 -25.51
N THR A 249 -7.57 -4.84 -25.68
CA THR A 249 -6.59 -4.44 -26.70
C THR A 249 -6.45 -5.44 -27.85
N THR A 250 -7.37 -6.39 -28.02
CA THR A 250 -7.13 -7.51 -28.95
C THR A 250 -7.07 -7.09 -30.43
N ASP A 251 -7.87 -6.11 -30.83
CA ASP A 251 -7.90 -5.49 -32.17
C ASP A 251 -6.80 -4.43 -32.38
N ILE A 252 -5.97 -4.17 -31.36
CA ILE A 252 -4.75 -3.37 -31.55
C ILE A 252 -3.72 -4.25 -32.24
N ASP A 253 -3.66 -4.19 -33.56
CA ASP A 253 -2.63 -4.87 -34.33
C ASP A 253 -1.24 -4.30 -33.94
N ASN A 254 -0.40 -5.14 -33.31
CA ASN A 254 0.95 -4.80 -32.87
C ASN A 254 1.99 -5.05 -33.98
N LYS A 255 1.56 -4.86 -35.25
CA LYS A 255 2.27 -5.34 -36.44
C LYS A 255 3.36 -4.40 -36.95
N SER A 256 3.50 -3.18 -36.44
CA SER A 256 4.61 -2.32 -36.83
C SER A 256 5.87 -2.77 -36.08
N PRO A 257 6.85 -3.46 -36.73
CA PRO A 257 8.17 -3.58 -36.12
C PRO A 257 8.65 -2.17 -35.82
N ILE A 258 9.09 -1.94 -34.58
CA ILE A 258 9.75 -0.69 -34.22
C ILE A 258 10.93 -0.60 -35.17
N LYS A 259 10.90 0.35 -36.11
CA LYS A 259 12.04 0.62 -37.00
C LYS A 259 13.11 1.22 -36.11
N THR A 260 13.94 0.36 -35.53
CA THR A 260 15.20 0.76 -34.94
C THR A 260 16.02 1.32 -36.09
N GLY A 261 16.24 2.63 -36.12
CA GLY A 261 17.22 3.23 -37.01
C GLY A 261 18.63 2.72 -36.69
N HIS A 262 19.66 3.52 -36.94
CA HIS A 262 21.02 3.21 -36.50
C HIS A 262 21.20 3.41 -34.98
N LEU A 263 20.35 2.79 -34.16
CA LEU A 263 20.51 2.78 -32.71
C LEU A 263 21.60 1.77 -32.34
N ASP A 264 22.75 2.28 -31.88
CA ASP A 264 23.77 1.45 -31.25
C ASP A 264 23.25 0.89 -29.92
N SER A 265 23.32 -0.43 -29.75
CA SER A 265 22.80 -1.15 -28.58
C SER A 265 23.51 -0.74 -27.30
N LEU A 266 24.85 -0.56 -27.37
CA LEU A 266 25.66 -0.20 -26.22
C LEU A 266 25.35 1.23 -25.76
N SER A 267 25.35 2.18 -26.69
CA SER A 267 24.95 3.57 -26.41
C SER A 267 23.54 3.64 -25.81
N THR A 268 22.55 2.95 -26.40
CA THR A 268 21.16 3.00 -25.90
C THR A 268 21.04 2.44 -24.49
N THR A 269 21.79 1.38 -24.17
CA THR A 269 21.83 0.77 -22.83
C THR A 269 22.47 1.71 -21.80
N LEU A 270 23.56 2.40 -22.16
CA LEU A 270 24.20 3.40 -21.29
C LEU A 270 23.25 4.57 -20.97
N HIS A 271 22.56 5.08 -21.99
CA HIS A 271 21.54 6.12 -21.78
C HIS A 271 20.40 5.63 -20.88
N MET A 272 19.95 4.39 -21.05
CA MET A 272 18.92 3.79 -20.19
C MET A 272 19.34 3.76 -18.72
N VAL A 273 20.57 3.32 -18.43
CA VAL A 273 21.10 3.31 -17.05
C VAL A 273 21.23 4.74 -16.52
N GLY A 274 21.74 5.68 -17.33
CA GLY A 274 21.86 7.09 -16.95
C GLY A 274 20.51 7.74 -16.63
N PHE A 275 19.50 7.57 -17.49
CA PHE A 275 18.16 8.09 -17.24
C PHE A 275 17.50 7.44 -16.03
N LEU A 276 17.67 6.13 -15.83
CA LEU A 276 17.13 5.45 -14.66
C LEU A 276 17.73 6.03 -13.36
N GLY A 277 19.06 6.18 -13.31
CA GLY A 277 19.74 6.84 -12.20
C GLY A 277 19.28 8.27 -11.98
N TYR A 278 19.09 9.03 -13.07
CA TYR A 278 18.59 10.40 -13.02
C TYR A 278 17.16 10.49 -12.45
N VAL A 279 16.26 9.60 -12.86
CA VAL A 279 14.88 9.56 -12.35
C VAL A 279 14.83 9.17 -10.88
N TYR A 280 15.66 8.20 -10.43
CA TYR A 280 15.80 7.90 -9.01
C TYR A 280 16.33 9.09 -8.21
N LEU A 281 17.32 9.82 -8.75
CA LEU A 281 17.85 11.01 -8.11
C LEU A 281 16.78 12.11 -7.97
N ILE A 282 16.01 12.39 -9.02
CA ILE A 282 14.89 13.35 -8.94
C ILE A 282 13.91 12.92 -7.87
N LYS A 283 13.53 11.64 -7.83
CA LYS A 283 12.56 11.13 -6.85
C LYS A 283 13.10 11.30 -5.43
N TRP A 284 14.34 10.92 -5.18
CA TRP A 284 14.99 11.09 -3.89
C TRP A 284 15.07 12.59 -3.47
N LEU A 285 15.47 13.48 -4.38
CA LEU A 285 15.50 14.93 -4.13
C LEU A 285 14.11 15.49 -3.83
N SER A 286 13.08 15.03 -4.55
CA SER A 286 11.71 15.49 -4.37
C SER A 286 11.19 15.24 -2.96
N ILE A 287 11.55 14.09 -2.39
CA ILE A 287 11.15 13.69 -1.03
C ILE A 287 12.00 14.43 0.01
N THR A 288 13.31 14.50 -0.21
CA THR A 288 14.26 15.04 0.77
C THR A 288 14.10 16.55 0.94
N TYR A 289 13.84 17.27 -0.16
CA TYR A 289 13.80 18.73 -0.19
C TYR A 289 12.42 19.32 -0.46
N TYR A 290 11.36 18.49 -0.51
CA TYR A 290 9.99 18.91 -0.81
C TYR A 290 9.91 19.83 -2.04
N LEU A 291 10.51 19.39 -3.15
CA LEU A 291 10.65 20.23 -4.35
C LEU A 291 9.29 20.69 -4.88
N GLU A 292 9.20 21.98 -5.21
CA GLU A 292 8.01 22.53 -5.86
C GLU A 292 7.73 21.86 -7.21
N SER A 293 6.45 21.70 -7.55
CA SER A 293 6.04 21.03 -8.80
C SER A 293 6.63 21.67 -10.05
N VAL A 294 6.89 22.99 -10.06
CA VAL A 294 7.52 23.68 -11.20
C VAL A 294 8.96 23.23 -11.39
N ILE A 295 9.71 23.06 -10.30
CA ILE A 295 11.08 22.54 -10.33
C ILE A 295 11.08 21.10 -10.85
N LEU A 296 10.14 20.27 -10.38
CA LEU A 296 10.00 18.89 -10.87
C LEU A 296 9.70 18.85 -12.37
N ILE A 297 8.84 19.73 -12.89
CA ILE A 297 8.57 19.82 -14.34
C ILE A 297 9.87 20.11 -15.10
N ILE A 298 10.66 21.08 -14.65
CA ILE A 298 11.94 21.44 -15.30
C ILE A 298 12.90 20.25 -15.26
N LEU A 299 13.04 19.59 -14.11
CA LEU A 299 13.92 18.44 -13.93
C LEU A 299 13.52 17.26 -14.82
N TYR A 300 12.23 16.99 -15.01
CA TYR A 300 11.78 15.94 -15.95
C TYR A 300 11.80 16.39 -17.42
N LEU A 301 11.72 17.69 -17.70
CA LEU A 301 11.78 18.21 -19.07
C LEU A 301 13.19 18.09 -19.67
N LEU A 302 14.24 18.34 -18.89
CA LEU A 302 15.64 18.21 -19.33
C LEU A 302 15.97 16.86 -19.98
N PRO A 303 15.75 15.69 -19.32
CA PRO A 303 16.03 14.40 -19.92
C PRO A 303 15.11 14.11 -21.11
N VAL A 304 13.86 14.58 -21.13
CA VAL A 304 12.96 14.42 -22.28
C VAL A 304 13.48 15.19 -23.49
N CYS A 305 13.90 16.45 -23.33
CA CYS A 305 14.49 17.25 -24.40
C CYS A 305 15.77 16.61 -24.95
N TYR A 306 16.64 16.14 -24.06
CA TYR A 306 17.86 15.43 -24.45
C TYR A 306 17.52 14.14 -25.23
N LEU A 307 16.52 13.39 -24.78
CA LEU A 307 16.07 12.17 -25.45
C LEU A 307 15.53 12.45 -26.85
N ILE A 308 14.71 13.49 -26.99
CA ILE A 308 14.20 13.94 -28.29
C ILE A 308 15.35 14.32 -29.22
N TYR A 309 16.35 15.05 -28.72
CA TYR A 309 17.55 15.39 -29.48
C TYR A 309 18.31 14.14 -29.95
N CYS A 310 18.52 13.15 -29.08
CA CYS A 310 19.13 11.86 -29.45
C CYS A 310 18.32 11.11 -30.52
N MET A 311 16.99 11.12 -30.42
CA MET A 311 16.13 10.47 -31.41
C MET A 311 16.15 11.15 -32.78
N ILE A 312 16.14 12.49 -32.81
CA ILE A 312 16.23 13.27 -34.05
C ILE A 312 17.57 13.00 -34.74
N THR A 313 18.67 13.05 -33.99
CA THR A 313 20.02 12.81 -34.52
C THR A 313 20.20 11.37 -35.01
N ALA A 314 19.62 10.39 -34.32
CA ALA A 314 19.61 8.98 -34.73
C ALA A 314 18.54 8.62 -35.78
N LYS A 315 17.74 9.58 -36.24
CA LYS A 315 16.62 9.41 -37.19
C LYS A 315 15.59 8.34 -36.75
N VAL A 316 15.32 8.26 -35.46
CA VAL A 316 14.34 7.35 -34.87
C VAL A 316 12.98 8.03 -34.83
N SER A 317 11.92 7.35 -35.29
CA SER A 317 10.55 7.89 -35.20
C SER A 317 10.13 8.08 -33.75
N MET A 318 9.39 9.17 -33.46
CA MET A 318 8.74 9.41 -32.17
C MET A 318 7.76 8.30 -31.76
N ASP A 319 7.32 7.48 -32.72
CA ASP A 319 6.57 6.25 -32.47
C ASP A 319 7.29 5.30 -31.50
N TYR A 320 8.62 5.36 -31.44
CA TYR A 320 9.44 4.60 -30.49
C TYR A 320 9.05 4.87 -29.03
N LEU A 321 8.72 6.13 -28.72
CA LEU A 321 8.27 6.54 -27.38
C LEU A 321 6.78 6.27 -27.12
N GLY A 322 6.06 5.73 -28.11
CA GLY A 322 4.62 5.57 -28.04
C GLY A 322 3.85 6.89 -28.14
N ILE A 323 4.44 7.94 -28.71
CA ILE A 323 3.72 9.20 -29.00
C ILE A 323 2.99 9.02 -30.33
N LYS A 324 1.78 8.44 -30.27
CA LYS A 324 0.96 8.15 -31.45
C LYS A 324 -0.40 8.85 -31.37
N LYS A 325 -0.82 9.46 -32.47
CA LYS A 325 -2.18 10.02 -32.62
C LYS A 325 -3.23 8.92 -32.82
N GLU A 326 -2.81 7.78 -33.36
CA GLU A 326 -3.68 6.62 -33.50
C GLU A 326 -4.06 6.05 -32.13
N LYS A 327 -5.27 5.49 -32.04
CA LYS A 327 -5.74 4.71 -30.88
C LYS A 327 -5.86 5.51 -29.57
N VAL A 328 -5.83 6.85 -29.63
CA VAL A 328 -6.01 7.74 -28.46
C VAL A 328 -7.31 7.44 -27.70
N ILE A 329 -8.45 7.36 -28.40
CA ILE A 329 -9.76 7.04 -27.78
C ILE A 329 -9.68 5.72 -27.02
N LYS A 330 -9.02 4.74 -27.62
CA LYS A 330 -8.89 3.41 -27.03
C LYS A 330 -7.94 3.38 -25.84
N SER A 331 -6.85 4.14 -25.90
CA SER A 331 -5.96 4.36 -24.76
C SER A 331 -6.71 4.95 -23.57
N ILE A 332 -7.53 5.97 -23.81
CA ILE A 332 -8.38 6.58 -22.78
C ILE A 332 -9.36 5.54 -22.21
N MET A 333 -10.08 4.82 -23.08
CA MET A 333 -11.05 3.80 -22.67
C MET A 333 -10.41 2.69 -21.82
N VAL A 334 -9.26 2.15 -22.25
CA VAL A 334 -8.54 1.12 -21.50
C VAL A 334 -8.15 1.65 -20.12
N SER A 335 -7.57 2.84 -20.03
CA SER A 335 -7.19 3.43 -18.75
C SER A 335 -8.39 3.60 -17.81
N ILE A 336 -9.52 4.11 -18.31
CA ILE A 336 -10.74 4.32 -17.52
C ILE A 336 -11.31 2.98 -17.02
N VAL A 337 -11.46 1.98 -17.90
CA VAL A 337 -12.05 0.68 -17.52
C VAL A 337 -11.17 -0.04 -16.50
N ILE A 338 -9.85 -0.05 -16.72
CA ILE A 338 -8.90 -0.67 -15.80
C ILE A 338 -8.90 0.05 -14.46
N PHE A 339 -8.89 1.39 -14.46
CA PHE A 339 -8.97 2.17 -13.22
C PHE A 339 -10.29 1.93 -12.49
N TYR A 340 -11.43 1.93 -13.17
CA TYR A 340 -12.74 1.74 -12.54
C TYR A 340 -12.86 0.36 -11.88
N LEU A 341 -12.38 -0.69 -12.54
CA LEU A 341 -12.36 -2.03 -11.96
C LEU A 341 -11.34 -2.15 -10.83
N TRP A 342 -10.16 -1.55 -10.98
CA TRP A 342 -9.19 -1.43 -9.90
C TRP A 342 -9.79 -0.73 -8.68
N PHE A 343 -10.49 0.39 -8.90
CA PHE A 343 -11.17 1.15 -7.87
C PHE A 343 -12.26 0.32 -7.19
N ILE A 344 -13.06 -0.45 -7.92
CA ILE A 344 -14.04 -1.37 -7.30
C ILE A 344 -13.32 -2.44 -6.46
N THR A 345 -12.25 -3.04 -6.97
CA THR A 345 -11.55 -4.12 -6.26
C THR A 345 -10.77 -3.65 -5.04
N ALA A 346 -10.25 -2.42 -5.07
CA ALA A 346 -9.43 -1.86 -4.00
C ALA A 346 -10.26 -1.11 -2.94
N THR A 347 -11.40 -0.52 -3.36
CA THR A 347 -12.06 0.62 -2.70
C THR A 347 -13.60 0.51 -2.65
N PHE A 348 -14.16 -0.63 -2.20
CA PHE A 348 -15.59 -0.66 -1.84
C PHE A 348 -15.95 0.26 -0.65
N GLU A 349 -14.97 0.89 0.00
CA GLU A 349 -15.12 1.60 1.26
C GLU A 349 -14.37 2.95 1.29
N ILE A 350 -14.76 3.96 0.48
CA ILE A 350 -14.50 5.43 0.63
C ILE A 350 -13.89 6.13 -0.62
N PHE A 351 -14.27 7.41 -0.73
CA PHE A 351 -13.96 8.42 -1.73
C PHE A 351 -12.48 8.90 -1.72
N PRO A 352 -11.99 9.51 -2.83
CA PRO A 352 -10.64 10.04 -2.93
C PRO A 352 -10.29 10.97 -1.76
N THR A 353 -9.17 10.69 -1.10
CA THR A 353 -8.64 11.45 0.05
C THR A 353 -7.89 12.71 -0.36
N SER A 354 -7.57 12.85 -1.65
CA SER A 354 -6.81 13.98 -2.20
C SER A 354 -7.74 15.01 -2.86
N THR A 355 -7.93 16.15 -2.19
CA THR A 355 -8.56 17.32 -2.81
C THR A 355 -7.48 18.11 -3.55
N TYR A 356 -7.23 17.75 -4.81
CA TYR A 356 -6.38 18.56 -5.67
C TYR A 356 -7.17 19.76 -6.22
N ASP A 357 -6.63 20.98 -6.06
CA ASP A 357 -7.10 22.11 -6.87
C ASP A 357 -6.75 21.87 -8.35
N SER A 358 -7.61 22.36 -9.26
CA SER A 358 -7.46 22.29 -10.71
C SER A 358 -6.04 22.64 -11.21
N THR A 359 -5.42 23.67 -10.62
CA THR A 359 -4.05 24.11 -10.97
C THR A 359 -2.98 23.10 -10.57
N SER A 360 -3.20 22.36 -9.49
CA SER A 360 -2.30 21.30 -9.03
C SER A 360 -2.42 20.04 -9.89
N LEU A 361 -3.62 19.69 -10.36
CA LEU A 361 -3.84 18.55 -11.26
C LEU A 361 -3.09 18.70 -12.59
N VAL A 362 -3.09 19.90 -13.18
CA VAL A 362 -2.37 20.15 -14.44
C VAL A 362 -0.87 19.97 -14.26
N LYS A 363 -0.30 20.45 -13.16
CA LYS A 363 1.13 20.27 -12.85
C LYS A 363 1.48 18.80 -12.66
N VAL A 364 0.66 18.05 -11.92
CA VAL A 364 0.82 16.59 -11.73
C VAL A 364 0.73 15.86 -13.07
N LEU A 365 -0.25 16.19 -13.92
CA LEU A 365 -0.38 15.62 -15.27
C LEU A 365 0.88 15.81 -16.11
N ILE A 366 1.48 17.02 -16.10
CA ILE A 366 2.71 17.30 -16.85
C ILE A 366 3.88 16.48 -16.30
N ILE A 367 4.07 16.45 -14.98
CA ILE A 367 5.14 15.68 -14.33
C ILE A 367 5.01 14.20 -14.68
N VAL A 368 3.81 13.62 -14.52
CA VAL A 368 3.55 12.22 -14.83
C VAL A 368 3.75 11.95 -16.31
N PHE A 369 3.27 12.83 -17.21
CA PHE A 369 3.46 12.65 -18.65
C PHE A 369 4.94 12.61 -19.04
N LEU A 370 5.75 13.56 -18.56
CA LEU A 370 7.19 13.60 -18.82
C LEU A 370 7.90 12.38 -18.22
N GLY A 371 7.57 12.00 -16.98
CA GLY A 371 8.10 10.80 -16.34
C GLY A 371 7.77 9.52 -17.12
N GLN A 372 6.52 9.39 -17.61
CA GLN A 372 6.13 8.25 -18.43
C GLN A 372 6.84 8.23 -19.78
N ILE A 373 7.19 9.35 -20.41
CA ILE A 373 8.02 9.32 -21.63
C ILE A 373 9.36 8.61 -21.37
N ILE A 374 9.99 8.88 -20.23
CA ILE A 374 11.29 8.29 -19.86
C ILE A 374 11.12 6.81 -19.46
N LEU A 375 10.24 6.53 -18.50
CA LEU A 375 10.05 5.18 -17.93
C LEU A 375 9.37 4.23 -18.94
N ARG A 376 8.25 4.72 -19.48
CA ARG A 376 7.37 4.23 -20.56
C ARG A 376 8.05 4.08 -21.90
N GLY A 377 8.18 5.24 -22.50
CA GLY A 377 8.58 5.40 -23.88
C GLY A 377 9.97 4.86 -24.12
N PHE A 378 10.92 5.17 -23.24
CA PHE A 378 12.32 4.83 -23.45
C PHE A 378 12.76 3.57 -22.69
N ILE A 379 12.76 3.58 -21.36
CA ILE A 379 13.38 2.50 -20.55
C ILE A 379 12.70 1.15 -20.82
N GLN A 380 11.37 1.08 -20.76
CA GLN A 380 10.66 -0.16 -21.05
C GLN A 380 10.88 -0.62 -22.50
N THR A 381 10.76 0.28 -23.49
CA THR A 381 10.96 -0.07 -24.91
C THR A 381 12.36 -0.60 -25.17
N THR A 382 13.39 0.05 -24.60
CA THR A 382 14.78 -0.38 -24.71
C THR A 382 14.98 -1.77 -24.09
N LEU A 383 14.46 -2.00 -22.89
CA LEU A 383 14.52 -3.34 -22.26
C LEU A 383 13.83 -4.41 -23.10
N GLU A 384 12.64 -4.11 -23.64
CA GLU A 384 11.92 -5.05 -24.51
C GLU A 384 12.68 -5.39 -25.79
N LEU A 385 13.51 -4.47 -26.30
CA LEU A 385 14.39 -4.71 -27.45
C LEU A 385 15.61 -5.55 -27.08
N VAL A 386 16.24 -5.28 -25.93
CA VAL A 386 17.50 -5.95 -25.52
C VAL A 386 17.27 -7.37 -25.02
N VAL A 387 16.31 -7.57 -24.11
CA VAL A 387 16.09 -8.87 -23.44
C VAL A 387 14.81 -9.58 -23.89
N GLY A 388 14.04 -8.95 -24.79
CA GLY A 388 12.78 -9.48 -25.30
C GLY A 388 11.54 -8.94 -24.58
N LYS A 389 10.38 -9.06 -25.24
CA LYS A 389 9.13 -8.39 -24.86
C LYS A 389 8.66 -8.70 -23.42
N TRP A 390 8.66 -9.97 -23.02
CA TRP A 390 8.14 -10.37 -21.71
C TRP A 390 9.16 -10.11 -20.59
N LEU A 391 10.43 -10.44 -20.81
CA LEU A 391 11.49 -10.19 -19.83
C LEU A 391 11.70 -8.69 -19.60
N GLY A 392 11.67 -7.89 -20.68
CA GLY A 392 11.75 -6.43 -20.59
C GLY A 392 10.55 -5.80 -19.87
N LEU A 393 9.35 -6.36 -20.04
CA LEU A 393 8.16 -5.97 -19.27
C LEU A 393 8.36 -6.20 -17.77
N PHE A 394 8.79 -7.40 -17.36
CA PHE A 394 8.99 -7.71 -15.95
C PHE A 394 10.13 -6.88 -15.33
N LEU A 395 11.26 -6.74 -16.02
CA LEU A 395 12.40 -5.95 -15.55
C LEU A 395 12.04 -4.46 -15.44
N SER A 396 11.38 -3.87 -16.43
CA SER A 396 10.94 -2.47 -16.34
C SER A 396 9.94 -2.25 -15.19
N SER A 397 9.00 -3.17 -14.99
CA SER A 397 8.04 -3.12 -13.87
C SER A 397 8.75 -3.16 -12.52
N PHE A 398 9.75 -4.04 -12.39
CA PHE A 398 10.55 -4.19 -11.18
C PHE A 398 11.39 -2.94 -10.88
N LEU A 399 12.06 -2.38 -11.90
CA LEU A 399 12.83 -1.14 -11.73
C LEU A 399 11.92 0.04 -11.34
N ILE A 400 10.80 0.22 -12.04
CA ILE A 400 9.89 1.34 -11.78
C ILE A 400 9.23 1.24 -10.39
N MET A 401 8.96 0.02 -9.89
CA MET A 401 8.43 -0.22 -8.55
C MET A 401 9.32 0.36 -7.45
N VAL A 402 10.63 0.49 -7.69
CA VAL A 402 11.54 1.07 -6.69
C VAL A 402 11.20 2.54 -6.39
N LEU A 403 10.67 3.30 -7.36
CA LEU A 403 10.36 4.72 -7.18
C LEU A 403 9.43 5.03 -6.00
N PRO A 404 8.22 4.42 -5.88
CA PRO A 404 7.36 4.64 -4.73
C PRO A 404 7.96 4.11 -3.42
N LEU A 405 8.86 3.12 -3.47
CA LEU A 405 9.53 2.58 -2.28
C LEU A 405 10.57 3.54 -1.69
N ILE A 406 11.08 4.50 -2.49
CA ILE A 406 12.01 5.53 -1.99
C ILE A 406 11.34 6.36 -0.88
N ASN A 407 10.02 6.56 -0.92
CA ASN A 407 9.27 7.25 0.15
C ASN A 407 9.36 6.52 1.50
N TYR A 408 9.64 5.21 1.49
CA TYR A 408 9.71 4.38 2.69
C TYR A 408 11.15 4.13 3.16
N LEU A 409 12.17 4.76 2.53
CA LEU A 409 13.58 4.53 2.87
C LEU A 409 13.93 4.90 4.33
N GLY A 410 13.11 5.72 5.01
CA GLY A 410 13.25 6.05 6.44
C GLY A 410 12.43 5.17 7.40
N SER A 411 11.54 4.33 6.88
CA SER A 411 10.60 3.49 7.65
C SER A 411 10.77 1.99 7.31
N PHE A 412 12.01 1.57 7.11
CA PHE A 412 12.36 0.16 6.80
C PHE A 412 12.17 -0.82 7.96
N ASN A 413 11.79 -0.34 9.14
CA ASN A 413 11.45 -1.21 10.28
C ASN A 413 10.08 -1.89 10.13
N SER A 414 9.30 -1.60 9.08
CA SER A 414 8.03 -2.31 8.85
C SER A 414 8.29 -3.73 8.36
N THR A 415 7.78 -4.71 9.13
CA THR A 415 7.83 -6.15 8.87
C THR A 415 7.16 -6.60 7.55
N ASN A 416 6.66 -5.66 6.74
CA ASN A 416 5.81 -5.89 5.58
C ASN A 416 6.33 -5.28 4.26
N TRP A 417 7.62 -4.95 4.18
CA TRP A 417 8.26 -4.42 2.95
C TRP A 417 7.98 -5.27 1.69
N LEU A 418 7.94 -6.60 1.84
CA LEU A 418 7.64 -7.52 0.74
C LEU A 418 6.22 -7.32 0.21
N LEU A 419 5.24 -7.07 1.08
CA LEU A 419 3.85 -6.83 0.70
C LEU A 419 3.71 -5.50 -0.04
N THR A 420 4.36 -4.46 0.48
CA THR A 420 4.43 -3.14 -0.16
C THR A 420 5.08 -3.24 -1.54
N MET A 421 6.19 -3.98 -1.67
CA MET A 421 6.81 -4.27 -2.96
C MET A 421 5.83 -4.97 -3.91
N MET A 422 5.19 -6.06 -3.49
CA MET A 422 4.28 -6.81 -4.37
C MET A 422 3.09 -5.98 -4.85
N GLY A 423 2.54 -5.11 -4.00
CA GLY A 423 1.45 -4.21 -4.39
C GLY A 423 1.87 -3.16 -5.42
N TYR A 424 3.03 -2.51 -5.23
CA TYR A 424 3.57 -1.57 -6.23
C TYR A 424 4.01 -2.30 -7.51
N PHE A 425 4.59 -3.49 -7.40
CA PHE A 425 4.93 -4.33 -8.56
C PHE A 425 3.70 -4.65 -9.41
N ALA A 426 2.57 -4.97 -8.77
CA ALA A 426 1.33 -5.26 -9.46
C ALA A 426 0.84 -4.06 -10.29
N ILE A 427 0.80 -2.86 -9.70
CA ILE A 427 0.41 -1.64 -10.43
C ILE A 427 1.39 -1.32 -11.55
N THR A 428 2.69 -1.39 -11.28
CA THR A 428 3.68 -1.12 -12.31
C THR A 428 3.50 -2.15 -13.42
N LEU A 429 3.35 -3.44 -13.15
CA LEU A 429 3.09 -4.46 -14.16
C LEU A 429 1.83 -4.18 -15.00
N ILE A 430 0.72 -3.77 -14.38
CA ILE A 430 -0.53 -3.40 -15.06
C ILE A 430 -0.31 -2.20 -16.01
N THR A 431 0.38 -1.16 -15.53
CA THR A 431 0.70 0.02 -16.36
C THR A 431 1.71 -0.30 -17.47
N SER A 432 2.73 -1.12 -17.19
CA SER A 432 3.71 -1.62 -18.15
C SER A 432 3.04 -2.34 -19.29
N TYR A 433 2.13 -3.26 -18.95
CA TYR A 433 1.49 -4.12 -19.91
C TYR A 433 0.47 -3.35 -20.74
N SER A 434 -0.24 -2.42 -20.13
CA SER A 434 -1.11 -1.47 -20.83
C SER A 434 -0.34 -0.68 -21.89
N PHE A 435 0.85 -0.16 -21.54
CA PHE A 435 1.73 0.50 -22.51
C PHE A 435 2.21 -0.47 -23.62
N GLN A 436 2.68 -1.66 -23.25
CA GLN A 436 3.15 -2.66 -24.22
C GLN A 436 2.09 -3.05 -25.25
N ARG A 437 0.83 -3.14 -24.82
CA ARG A 437 -0.31 -3.52 -25.65
C ARG A 437 -0.83 -2.37 -26.50
N THR A 438 -0.92 -1.16 -25.94
CA THR A 438 -1.46 0.00 -26.67
C THR A 438 -0.41 0.72 -27.52
N ARG A 439 0.87 0.64 -27.14
CA ARG A 439 1.99 1.43 -27.69
C ARG A 439 1.67 2.92 -27.76
N ASN A 440 0.95 3.41 -26.75
CA ASN A 440 0.58 4.80 -26.61
C ASN A 440 0.90 5.27 -25.20
N ILE A 441 1.68 6.34 -25.06
CA ILE A 441 2.11 6.88 -23.77
C ILE A 441 0.94 7.46 -22.96
N LEU A 442 -0.15 7.83 -23.63
CA LEU A 442 -1.34 8.32 -22.96
C LEU A 442 -1.95 7.27 -22.01
N THR A 443 -1.89 5.98 -22.35
CA THR A 443 -2.46 4.90 -21.53
C THR A 443 -1.80 4.82 -20.13
N PRO A 444 -0.46 4.64 -20.01
CA PRO A 444 0.18 4.64 -18.70
C PRO A 444 0.12 6.01 -18.02
N THR A 445 0.16 7.14 -18.74
CA THR A 445 0.00 8.47 -18.12
C THR A 445 -1.35 8.60 -17.41
N LEU A 446 -2.44 8.29 -18.10
CA LEU A 446 -3.79 8.36 -17.52
C LEU A 446 -3.96 7.37 -16.37
N LEU A 447 -3.46 6.13 -16.50
CA LEU A 447 -3.53 5.15 -15.41
C LEU A 447 -2.78 5.63 -14.17
N THR A 448 -1.55 6.13 -14.32
CA THR A 448 -0.76 6.62 -13.20
C THR A 448 -1.45 7.80 -12.50
N ILE A 449 -2.05 8.73 -13.26
CA ILE A 449 -2.79 9.86 -12.69
C ILE A 449 -4.03 9.37 -11.93
N LEU A 450 -4.83 8.50 -12.55
CA LEU A 450 -6.05 7.98 -11.93
C LEU A 450 -5.72 7.21 -10.65
N PHE A 451 -4.69 6.35 -10.68
CA PHE A 451 -4.22 5.67 -9.48
C PHE A 451 -3.68 6.63 -8.41
N SER A 452 -3.00 7.73 -8.80
CA SER A 452 -2.50 8.70 -7.82
C SER A 452 -3.58 9.49 -7.08
N LEU A 453 -4.82 9.52 -7.59
CA LEU A 453 -5.96 10.10 -6.86
C LEU A 453 -6.28 9.32 -5.57
N VAL A 454 -5.92 8.03 -5.55
CA VAL A 454 -6.19 7.11 -4.43
C VAL A 454 -4.90 6.70 -3.72
N ILE A 455 -3.77 6.66 -4.43
CA ILE A 455 -2.45 6.30 -3.89
C ILE A 455 -1.55 7.56 -3.89
N PRO A 456 -1.42 8.28 -2.76
CA PRO A 456 -0.74 9.58 -2.72
C PRO A 456 0.76 9.53 -3.04
N HIS A 457 1.38 8.35 -3.05
CA HIS A 457 2.83 8.16 -3.22
C HIS A 457 3.25 7.57 -4.58
N MET A 458 2.32 7.48 -5.54
CA MET A 458 2.52 6.76 -6.81
C MET A 458 3.45 7.46 -7.82
N PHE A 459 3.63 8.78 -7.76
CA PHE A 459 4.50 9.54 -8.67
C PHE A 459 5.60 10.27 -7.89
#